data_AF-A0AAD3RM52-F1
#
_entry.id   AF-A0AAD3RM52-F1
#
_cell.length_a   1.000
_cell.length_b   1.000
_cell.length_c   1.000
_cell.angle_alpha   90.00
_cell.angle_beta   90.00
_cell.angle_gamma   90.00
#
_symmetry.space_group_name_H-M   'P 1'
#
loop_
_entity.id
_entity.type
_entity.pdbx_description
1 polymer ?
#
loop_
_entity_poly.entity_id
_entity_poly.type
_entity_poly.pdbx_seq_one_letter_code
_entity_poly.pdbx_strand_id
1 'polypeptide(L)'
;MLMKYFLLALCYLKLERFTEAKQDCDAALKLEPTNKKAFYRRALANKGLKDYLACSSDLQEVLQQDPSVQEAEKELEEVTVLLRQSLAHASPAKPRTTVPITEVDGDEETSVSPDSEGSCRGDITINLQPTNVYEFGQALNAARCSGNTTACTDLLASAAPEMLPQYLSTQLDGHTISFIMQVLDSHLLEKDPNLVYQHLNHLHTTDRFSTVLMMLEKDDRRHMTHLFEHLSAVESTEFTKNDVQNLANKYI
;
A
#
# COMPACT_ATOMS: atom_id res chain seq x y z
N MET A 1 -11.61 25.55 -13.64
CA MET A 1 -11.62 24.14 -13.14
C MET A 1 -10.91 24.03 -11.79
N LEU A 2 -9.72 24.60 -11.60
CA LEU A 2 -8.97 24.64 -10.33
C LEU A 2 -9.79 25.11 -9.10
N MET A 3 -10.51 26.22 -9.23
CA MET A 3 -11.27 26.80 -8.10
C MET A 3 -12.32 25.83 -7.54
N LYS A 4 -12.89 24.94 -8.38
CA LYS A 4 -13.85 23.93 -7.95
C LYS A 4 -13.20 22.94 -6.97
N TYR A 5 -12.08 22.35 -7.37
CA TYR A 5 -11.33 21.41 -6.53
C TYR A 5 -10.88 22.04 -5.21
N PHE A 6 -10.43 23.29 -5.28
CA PHE A 6 -10.03 24.05 -4.11
C PHE A 6 -11.18 24.24 -3.11
N LEU A 7 -12.36 24.67 -3.57
CA LEU A 7 -13.52 24.89 -2.69
C LEU A 7 -14.04 23.58 -2.10
N LEU A 8 -14.09 22.51 -2.90
CA LEU A 8 -14.53 21.20 -2.43
C LEU A 8 -13.58 20.62 -1.37
N ALA A 9 -12.27 20.69 -1.59
CA ALA A 9 -11.28 20.27 -0.59
C ALA A 9 -11.46 20.98 0.76
N LEU A 10 -11.75 22.28 0.75
CA LEU A 10 -12.03 23.03 1.99
C LEU A 10 -13.31 22.55 2.67
N CYS A 11 -14.38 22.32 1.89
CA CYS A 11 -15.64 21.80 2.42
C CYS A 11 -15.42 20.42 3.06
N TYR A 12 -14.69 19.52 2.39
CA TYR A 12 -14.39 18.19 2.91
C TYR A 12 -13.52 18.23 4.16
N LEU A 13 -12.52 19.12 4.24
CA LEU A 13 -11.74 19.35 5.48
C LEU A 13 -12.64 19.78 6.64
N LYS A 14 -13.62 20.66 6.40
CA LYS A 14 -14.57 21.10 7.43
C LYS A 14 -15.57 20.01 7.84
N LEU A 15 -15.81 19.04 6.97
CA LEU A 15 -16.67 17.87 7.22
C LEU A 15 -15.87 16.66 7.74
N GLU A 16 -14.57 16.82 8.03
CA GLU A 16 -13.66 15.74 8.48
C GLU A 16 -13.58 14.56 7.49
N ARG A 17 -13.92 14.82 6.22
CA ARG A 17 -13.84 13.88 5.09
C ARG A 17 -12.46 13.98 4.45
N PHE A 18 -11.46 13.46 5.16
CA PHE A 18 -10.06 13.71 4.83
C PHE A 18 -9.59 13.01 3.55
N THR A 19 -10.13 11.83 3.23
CA THR A 19 -9.77 11.11 1.99
C THR A 19 -10.24 11.87 0.75
N GLU A 20 -11.48 12.37 0.75
CA GLU A 20 -12.02 13.18 -0.36
C GLU A 20 -11.32 14.53 -0.46
N ALA A 21 -11.02 15.17 0.69
CA ALA A 21 -10.24 16.41 0.72
C ALA A 21 -8.86 16.23 0.06
N LYS A 22 -8.17 15.11 0.36
CA LYS A 22 -6.87 14.77 -0.24
C LYS A 22 -6.99 14.60 -1.76
N GLN A 23 -8.00 13.86 -2.24
CA GLN A 23 -8.22 13.62 -3.67
C GLN A 23 -8.46 14.93 -4.44
N ASP A 24 -9.25 15.85 -3.89
CA ASP A 24 -9.49 17.15 -4.51
C ASP A 24 -8.24 18.04 -4.48
N CYS A 25 -7.43 17.99 -3.42
CA CYS A 25 -6.15 18.69 -3.38
C CYS A 25 -5.18 18.11 -4.41
N ASP A 26 -5.12 16.79 -4.57
CA ASP A 26 -4.29 16.13 -5.58
C ASP A 26 -4.73 16.56 -6.98
N ALA A 27 -6.03 16.60 -7.26
CA ALA A 27 -6.59 17.12 -8.51
C ALA A 27 -6.19 18.59 -8.77
N ALA A 28 -6.23 19.43 -7.73
CA ALA A 28 -5.78 20.82 -7.82
C ALA A 28 -4.29 20.93 -8.14
N LEU A 29 -3.44 20.11 -7.52
CA LEU A 29 -2.00 20.09 -7.76
C LEU A 29 -1.62 19.52 -9.15
N LYS A 30 -2.45 18.70 -9.79
CA LYS A 30 -2.23 18.31 -11.20
C LYS A 30 -2.39 19.50 -12.14
N LEU A 31 -3.30 20.42 -11.79
CA LEU A 31 -3.60 21.60 -12.59
C LEU A 31 -2.58 22.71 -12.30
N GLU A 32 -2.24 22.91 -11.03
CA GLU A 32 -1.24 23.87 -10.59
C GLU A 32 -0.27 23.21 -9.59
N PRO A 33 0.86 22.64 -10.07
CA PRO A 33 1.81 21.92 -9.22
C PRO A 33 2.48 22.76 -8.14
N THR A 34 2.50 24.08 -8.29
CA THR A 34 3.16 25.03 -7.37
C THR A 34 2.16 25.76 -6.47
N ASN A 35 0.95 25.21 -6.29
CA ASN A 35 -0.10 25.89 -5.53
C ASN A 35 0.06 25.65 -4.02
N LYS A 36 0.73 26.59 -3.32
CA LYS A 36 0.86 26.65 -1.86
C LYS A 36 -0.40 26.27 -1.09
N LYS A 37 -1.58 26.79 -1.50
CA LYS A 37 -2.81 26.57 -0.74
C LYS A 37 -3.33 25.15 -0.90
N ALA A 38 -3.06 24.51 -2.04
CA ALA A 38 -3.41 23.11 -2.26
C ALA A 38 -2.51 22.18 -1.45
N PHE A 39 -1.19 22.44 -1.38
CA PHE A 39 -0.28 21.73 -0.48
C PHE A 39 -0.70 21.84 0.98
N TYR A 40 -0.96 23.07 1.46
CA TYR A 40 -1.37 23.28 2.86
C TYR A 40 -2.67 22.54 3.21
N ARG A 41 -3.65 22.49 2.30
CA ARG A 41 -4.90 21.76 2.52
C ARG A 41 -4.73 20.26 2.46
N ARG A 42 -3.85 19.76 1.59
CA ARG A 42 -3.49 18.34 1.53
C ARG A 42 -2.77 17.91 2.80
N ALA A 43 -1.88 18.75 3.33
CA ALA A 43 -1.24 18.52 4.63
C ALA A 43 -2.26 18.34 5.75
N LEU A 44 -3.25 19.24 5.85
CA LEU A 44 -4.31 19.13 6.88
C LEU A 44 -5.14 17.85 6.71
N ALA A 45 -5.42 17.44 5.47
CA ALA A 45 -6.10 16.17 5.19
C ALA A 45 -5.24 14.97 5.64
N ASN A 46 -3.95 14.95 5.29
CA ASN A 46 -3.02 13.91 5.72
C ASN A 46 -2.87 13.85 7.25
N LYS A 47 -2.85 15.01 7.94
CA LYS A 47 -2.88 15.08 9.41
C LYS A 47 -4.12 14.39 9.99
N GLY A 48 -5.29 14.64 9.40
CA GLY A 48 -6.56 13.98 9.79
C GLY A 48 -6.56 12.47 9.54
N LEU A 49 -5.88 12.02 8.49
CA LEU A 49 -5.67 10.60 8.18
C LEU A 49 -4.57 9.95 9.03
N LYS A 50 -3.90 10.72 9.90
CA LYS A 50 -2.73 10.30 10.70
C LYS A 50 -1.52 9.87 9.84
N ASP A 51 -1.51 10.30 8.59
CA ASP A 51 -0.35 10.19 7.70
C ASP A 51 0.57 11.38 7.97
N TYR A 52 1.28 11.31 9.09
CA TYR A 52 2.12 12.40 9.58
C TYR A 52 3.35 12.64 8.69
N LEU A 53 3.83 11.61 7.99
CA LEU A 53 4.95 11.72 7.06
C LEU A 53 4.55 12.56 5.84
N ALA A 54 3.47 12.18 5.14
CA ALA A 54 2.99 12.96 4.00
C ALA A 54 2.56 14.38 4.41
N CYS A 55 1.97 14.54 5.60
CA CYS A 55 1.63 15.85 6.15
C CYS A 55 2.87 16.74 6.30
N SER A 56 3.95 16.23 6.90
CA SER A 56 5.19 16.98 7.08
C SER A 56 5.83 17.41 5.76
N SER A 57 5.84 16.52 4.76
CA SER A 57 6.38 16.81 3.43
C SER A 57 5.59 17.93 2.74
N ASP A 58 4.25 17.88 2.77
CA ASP A 58 3.41 18.93 2.21
C ASP A 58 3.60 20.29 2.89
N LEU A 59 3.84 20.31 4.21
CA LEU A 59 4.11 21.55 4.95
C LEU A 59 5.49 22.13 4.64
N GLN A 60 6.50 21.26 4.42
CA GLN A 60 7.81 21.69 3.97
C GLN A 60 7.76 22.35 2.60
N GLU A 61 6.98 21.81 1.65
CA GLU A 61 6.75 22.43 0.34
C GLU A 61 6.10 23.82 0.46
N VAL A 62 5.15 23.98 1.39
CA VAL A 62 4.53 25.30 1.67
C VAL A 62 5.57 26.29 2.18
N LEU A 63 6.41 25.88 3.13
CA LEU A 63 7.45 26.72 3.74
C LEU A 63 8.61 27.00 2.79
N GLN A 64 8.90 26.09 1.86
CA GLN A 64 9.89 26.31 0.80
C GLN A 64 9.42 27.39 -0.18
N GLN A 65 8.12 27.41 -0.49
CA GLN A 65 7.51 28.44 -1.36
C GLN A 65 7.33 29.77 -0.62
N ASP A 66 6.93 29.73 0.64
CA ASP A 66 6.71 30.91 1.47
C ASP A 66 7.10 30.63 2.93
N PRO A 67 8.34 30.98 3.31
CA PRO A 67 8.84 30.78 4.68
C PRO A 67 8.12 31.61 5.74
N SER A 68 7.30 32.60 5.35
CA SER A 68 6.62 33.50 6.29
C SER A 68 5.31 32.93 6.83
N VAL A 69 4.90 31.72 6.41
CA VAL A 69 3.63 31.11 6.81
C VAL A 69 3.75 30.48 8.19
N GLN A 70 3.53 31.27 9.23
CA GLN A 70 3.61 30.84 10.63
C GLN A 70 2.66 29.67 10.94
N GLU A 71 1.50 29.63 10.28
CA GLU A 71 0.55 28.52 10.44
C GLU A 71 1.15 27.19 9.97
N ALA A 72 1.88 27.18 8.85
CA ALA A 72 2.50 25.97 8.33
C ALA A 72 3.67 25.50 9.20
N GLU A 73 4.46 26.44 9.74
CA GLU A 73 5.53 26.14 10.69
C GLU A 73 4.99 25.49 11.97
N LYS A 74 3.93 26.08 12.54
CA LYS A 74 3.28 25.55 13.74
C LYS A 74 2.69 24.15 13.52
N GLU A 75 1.99 23.95 12.40
CA GLU A 75 1.44 22.64 12.04
C GLU A 75 2.55 21.60 11.84
N LEU A 76 3.70 22.00 11.27
CA LEU A 76 4.85 21.11 11.06
C LEU A 76 5.48 20.68 12.38
N GLU A 77 5.61 21.60 13.34
CA GLU A 77 6.11 21.28 14.68
C GLU A 77 5.19 20.29 15.40
N GLU A 78 3.87 20.51 15.36
CA GLU A 78 2.88 19.62 15.96
C GLU A 78 2.93 18.22 15.33
N VAL A 79 2.95 18.15 14.00
CA VAL A 79 3.01 16.88 13.25
C VAL A 79 4.30 16.13 13.54
N THR A 80 5.43 16.83 13.70
CA THR A 80 6.71 16.21 14.05
C THR A 80 6.66 15.55 15.44
N VAL A 81 5.97 16.17 16.41
CA VAL A 81 5.76 15.57 17.73
C VAL A 81 4.88 14.31 17.63
N LEU A 82 3.78 14.39 16.88
CA LEU A 82 2.88 13.25 16.67
C LEU A 82 3.58 12.07 15.97
N LEU A 83 4.42 12.37 14.97
CA LEU A 83 5.22 11.38 14.27
C LEU A 83 6.19 10.67 15.23
N ARG A 84 6.93 11.42 16.06
CA ARG A 84 7.84 10.83 17.06
C ARG A 84 7.09 9.97 18.08
N GLN A 85 5.91 10.40 18.54
CA GLN A 85 5.08 9.62 19.45
C GLN A 85 4.59 8.32 18.79
N SER A 86 4.13 8.41 17.54
CA SER A 86 3.71 7.24 16.75
C SER A 86 4.84 6.21 16.59
N LEU A 87 6.07 6.68 16.31
CA LEU A 87 7.25 5.83 16.20
C LEU A 87 7.69 5.22 17.55
N ALA A 88 7.58 5.98 18.64
CA ALA A 88 7.94 5.50 19.98
C ALA A 88 6.98 4.42 20.52
N HIS A 89 5.69 4.50 20.18
CA HIS A 89 4.71 3.48 20.55
C HIS A 89 4.80 2.19 19.72
N ALA A 90 5.55 2.20 18.62
CA ALA A 90 5.74 1.06 17.73
C ALA A 90 6.89 0.10 18.15
N SER A 91 7.52 0.26 19.33
CA SER A 91 8.62 -0.62 19.77
C SER A 91 8.62 -0.95 21.28
N PRO A 92 8.71 -2.25 21.63
CA PRO A 92 9.71 -2.71 22.59
C PRO A 92 10.72 -3.61 21.85
N ALA A 93 11.97 -3.15 21.81
CA ALA A 93 13.08 -3.81 21.13
C ALA A 93 13.46 -5.15 21.77
N LYS A 94 13.58 -6.22 20.96
CA LYS A 94 14.36 -7.43 21.32
C LYS A 94 15.85 -7.18 21.03
N PRO A 95 16.77 -7.60 21.90
CA PRO A 95 18.21 -7.39 21.71
C PRO A 95 18.76 -8.33 20.63
N ARG A 96 19.51 -7.78 19.66
CA ARG A 96 20.20 -8.55 18.61
C ARG A 96 21.57 -8.98 19.13
N THR A 97 21.83 -10.29 19.09
CA THR A 97 23.12 -10.91 19.38
C THR A 97 24.13 -10.58 18.27
N THR A 98 25.31 -10.08 18.64
CA THR A 98 26.42 -9.79 17.74
C THR A 98 27.22 -11.05 17.41
N VAL A 99 27.53 -11.27 16.13
CA VAL A 99 28.49 -12.27 15.64
C VAL A 99 29.72 -11.50 15.10
N PRO A 100 30.96 -11.94 15.37
CA PRO A 100 32.16 -11.15 15.11
C PRO A 100 32.56 -11.16 13.63
N ILE A 101 32.96 -9.99 13.14
CA ILE A 101 33.46 -9.74 11.78
C ILE A 101 34.98 -9.88 11.81
N THR A 102 35.53 -10.75 10.96
CA THR A 102 36.95 -10.72 10.57
C THR A 102 37.15 -9.69 9.47
N GLU A 103 38.03 -8.73 9.74
CA GLU A 103 38.51 -7.68 8.84
C GLU A 103 39.27 -8.27 7.66
N VAL A 104 39.02 -7.76 6.44
CA VAL A 104 40.06 -7.53 5.42
C VAL A 104 39.67 -6.27 4.62
N ASP A 105 40.62 -5.35 4.57
CA ASP A 105 40.63 -4.00 3.99
C ASP A 105 40.16 -3.85 2.54
N GLY A 106 39.60 -2.65 2.25
CA GLY A 106 39.39 -2.13 0.91
C GLY A 106 38.45 -0.93 0.89
N ASP A 107 38.97 0.26 1.22
CA ASP A 107 38.25 1.54 1.25
C ASP A 107 37.66 1.96 -0.11
N GLU A 108 36.35 2.24 -0.14
CA GLU A 108 35.77 3.48 -0.69
C GLU A 108 34.31 3.62 -0.20
N GLU A 109 34.10 4.53 0.75
CA GLU A 109 32.79 4.91 1.28
C GLU A 109 32.01 5.76 0.28
N THR A 110 30.74 5.44 0.00
CA THR A 110 29.67 6.45 0.04
C THR A 110 28.36 5.80 0.52
N SER A 111 27.82 6.42 1.55
CA SER A 111 26.72 6.02 2.42
C SER A 111 25.38 5.73 1.73
N VAL A 112 24.84 4.55 2.04
CA VAL A 112 23.43 4.19 1.88
C VAL A 112 22.61 4.83 3.00
N SER A 113 21.50 5.49 2.65
CA SER A 113 20.40 5.81 3.58
C SER A 113 19.09 5.20 3.04
N PRO A 114 18.18 4.74 3.92
CA PRO A 114 17.00 3.98 3.52
C PRO A 114 15.79 4.91 3.36
N ASP A 115 15.34 5.11 2.11
CA ASP A 115 14.09 5.81 1.82
C ASP A 115 12.92 4.82 1.74
N SER A 116 12.08 4.87 2.78
CA SER A 116 10.68 4.43 2.75
C SER A 116 9.80 5.67 2.68
N GLU A 117 9.16 5.88 1.52
CA GLU A 117 7.71 6.09 1.35
C GLU A 117 7.43 6.79 0.01
N GLY A 118 7.11 5.97 -0.98
CA GLY A 118 6.86 6.39 -2.35
C GLY A 118 5.52 7.09 -2.51
N SER A 119 5.59 8.41 -2.69
CA SER A 119 4.74 9.10 -3.67
C SER A 119 4.97 8.45 -5.03
N CYS A 120 3.94 7.92 -5.67
CA CYS A 120 4.03 7.53 -7.08
C CYS A 120 2.98 8.28 -7.89
N ARG A 121 3.36 9.50 -8.29
CA ARG A 121 2.76 10.22 -9.41
C ARG A 121 3.84 10.62 -10.41
N GLY A 122 4.49 9.61 -10.96
CA GLY A 122 5.20 9.64 -12.24
C GLY A 122 4.71 8.43 -13.02
N ASP A 123 4.75 8.46 -14.35
CA ASP A 123 4.37 7.32 -15.19
C ASP A 123 5.15 6.06 -14.76
N ILE A 124 4.51 5.20 -13.96
CA ILE A 124 5.16 4.01 -13.43
C ILE A 124 5.16 3.00 -14.56
N THR A 125 6.34 2.76 -15.13
CA THR A 125 6.57 1.54 -15.89
C THR A 125 6.49 0.40 -14.88
N ILE A 126 5.32 -0.22 -14.74
CA ILE A 126 5.12 -1.36 -13.83
C ILE A 126 6.03 -2.48 -14.35
N ASN A 127 7.05 -2.83 -13.59
CA ASN A 127 7.90 -3.97 -13.92
C ASN A 127 7.06 -5.24 -13.72
N LEU A 128 6.70 -5.89 -14.83
CA LEU A 128 5.89 -7.11 -14.87
C LEU A 128 6.73 -8.39 -14.61
N GLN A 129 8.04 -8.27 -14.41
CA GLN A 129 8.93 -9.38 -14.05
C GLN A 129 9.85 -8.97 -12.89
N PRO A 130 9.30 -8.84 -11.67
CA PRO A 130 10.10 -8.52 -10.50
C PRO A 130 11.07 -9.67 -10.20
N THR A 131 12.34 -9.33 -9.99
CA THR A 131 13.40 -10.30 -9.67
C THR A 131 13.65 -10.43 -8.17
N ASN A 132 13.10 -9.51 -7.37
CA ASN A 132 13.26 -9.50 -5.92
C ASN A 132 11.98 -9.02 -5.21
N VAL A 133 11.95 -9.28 -3.89
CA VAL A 133 10.82 -8.95 -2.99
C VAL A 133 10.43 -7.47 -3.06
N TYR A 134 11.41 -6.58 -3.17
CA TYR A 134 11.17 -5.15 -3.17
C TYR A 134 10.53 -4.67 -4.48
N GLU A 135 11.03 -5.13 -5.63
CA GLU A 135 10.46 -4.85 -6.95
C GLU A 135 9.02 -5.35 -7.07
N PHE A 136 8.75 -6.57 -6.60
CA PHE A 136 7.39 -7.13 -6.61
C PHE A 136 6.45 -6.25 -5.78
N GLY A 137 6.87 -5.88 -4.58
CA GLY A 137 6.09 -5.03 -3.70
C GLY A 137 5.82 -3.63 -4.26
N GLN A 138 6.82 -3.01 -4.90
CA GLN A 138 6.63 -1.73 -5.59
C GLN A 138 5.65 -1.86 -6.75
N ALA A 139 5.78 -2.89 -7.59
CA ALA A 139 4.89 -3.13 -8.72
C ALA A 139 3.44 -3.38 -8.27
N LEU A 140 3.26 -4.18 -7.22
CA LEU A 140 1.94 -4.45 -6.64
C LEU A 140 1.32 -3.19 -6.07
N ASN A 141 2.08 -2.40 -5.30
CA ASN A 141 1.58 -1.14 -4.75
C ASN A 141 1.27 -0.13 -5.85
N ALA A 142 2.09 -0.04 -6.89
CA ALA A 142 1.82 0.79 -8.07
C ALA A 142 0.52 0.39 -8.77
N ALA A 143 0.30 -0.92 -8.99
CA ALA A 143 -0.92 -1.44 -9.59
C ALA A 143 -2.15 -1.16 -8.72
N ARG A 144 -2.04 -1.36 -7.40
CA ARG A 144 -3.10 -1.07 -6.42
C ARG A 144 -3.44 0.43 -6.37
N CYS A 145 -2.45 1.30 -6.27
CA CYS A 145 -2.63 2.75 -6.23
C CYS A 145 -3.22 3.33 -7.52
N SER A 146 -2.91 2.71 -8.66
CA SER A 146 -3.49 3.09 -9.96
C SER A 146 -4.84 2.42 -10.24
N GLY A 147 -5.29 1.48 -9.41
CA GLY A 147 -6.48 0.66 -9.65
C GLY A 147 -6.35 -0.22 -10.91
N ASN A 148 -5.12 -0.47 -11.38
CA ASN A 148 -4.87 -1.20 -12.60
C ASN A 148 -4.89 -2.71 -12.33
N THR A 149 -6.09 -3.29 -12.41
CA THR A 149 -6.32 -4.72 -12.19
C THR A 149 -5.62 -5.58 -13.24
N THR A 150 -5.47 -5.09 -14.47
CA THR A 150 -4.79 -5.83 -15.56
C THR A 150 -3.30 -5.98 -15.27
N ALA A 151 -2.62 -4.90 -14.90
CA ALA A 151 -1.20 -4.98 -14.53
C ALA A 151 -0.97 -5.85 -13.29
N CYS A 152 -1.88 -5.80 -12.31
CA CYS A 152 -1.81 -6.70 -11.15
C CYS A 152 -2.03 -8.17 -11.57
N THR A 153 -2.96 -8.43 -12.51
CA THR A 153 -3.20 -9.78 -13.05
C THR A 153 -1.94 -10.31 -13.72
N ASP A 154 -1.31 -9.51 -14.57
CA ASP A 154 -0.09 -9.91 -15.29
C ASP A 154 1.09 -10.10 -14.33
N LEU A 155 1.19 -9.25 -13.29
CA LEU A 155 2.18 -9.39 -12.21
C LEU A 155 1.99 -10.69 -11.42
N LEU A 156 0.76 -10.99 -10.98
CA LEU A 156 0.45 -12.24 -10.28
C LEU A 156 0.67 -13.45 -11.18
N ALA A 157 0.26 -13.38 -12.45
CA ALA A 157 0.47 -14.44 -13.42
C ALA A 157 1.95 -14.72 -13.71
N SER A 158 2.80 -13.70 -13.63
CA SER A 158 4.26 -13.84 -13.80
C SER A 158 4.97 -14.38 -12.55
N ALA A 159 4.33 -14.31 -11.38
CA ALA A 159 4.93 -14.67 -10.11
C ALA A 159 4.70 -16.15 -9.80
N ALA A 160 5.77 -16.85 -9.42
CA ALA A 160 5.65 -18.22 -8.93
C ALA A 160 4.80 -18.25 -7.64
N PRO A 161 3.77 -19.11 -7.55
CA PRO A 161 2.91 -19.19 -6.38
C PRO A 161 3.66 -19.44 -5.08
N GLU A 162 4.76 -20.20 -5.10
CA GLU A 162 5.54 -20.52 -3.89
C GLU A 162 6.29 -19.31 -3.33
N MET A 163 6.60 -18.32 -4.17
CA MET A 163 7.35 -17.12 -3.78
C MET A 163 6.44 -16.01 -3.24
N LEU A 164 5.13 -16.10 -3.50
CA LEU A 164 4.14 -15.11 -3.10
C LEU A 164 4.15 -14.79 -1.59
N PRO A 165 4.27 -15.76 -0.67
CA PRO A 165 4.35 -15.49 0.76
C PRO A 165 5.59 -14.67 1.13
N GLN A 166 6.72 -14.94 0.48
CA GLN A 166 7.96 -14.20 0.72
C GLN A 166 7.81 -12.75 0.23
N TYR A 167 7.21 -12.56 -0.94
CA TYR A 167 6.97 -11.24 -1.52
C TYR A 167 6.01 -10.38 -0.71
N LEU A 168 4.99 -10.99 -0.11
CA LEU A 168 3.95 -10.27 0.62
C LEU A 168 4.22 -10.14 2.13
N SER A 169 5.18 -10.88 2.70
CA SER A 169 5.47 -10.92 4.14
C SER A 169 5.54 -9.55 4.85
N THR A 170 6.10 -8.54 4.18
CA THR A 170 6.28 -7.19 4.74
C THR A 170 5.18 -6.22 4.35
N GLN A 171 4.44 -6.50 3.28
CA GLN A 171 3.49 -5.58 2.65
C GLN A 171 2.03 -6.07 2.71
N LEU A 172 1.78 -7.22 3.36
CA LEU A 172 0.44 -7.74 3.53
C LEU A 172 -0.33 -6.90 4.57
N ASP A 173 -1.34 -6.20 4.07
CA ASP A 173 -2.34 -5.48 4.84
C ASP A 173 -3.75 -5.81 4.31
N GLY A 174 -4.79 -5.35 5.01
CA GLY A 174 -6.19 -5.65 4.66
C GLY A 174 -6.57 -5.15 3.26
N HIS A 175 -6.15 -3.94 2.87
CA HIS A 175 -6.46 -3.41 1.55
C HIS A 175 -5.72 -4.16 0.44
N THR A 176 -4.46 -4.53 0.70
CA THR A 176 -3.65 -5.30 -0.23
C THR A 176 -4.24 -6.69 -0.46
N ILE A 177 -4.67 -7.39 0.61
CA ILE A 177 -5.30 -8.70 0.45
C ILE A 177 -6.66 -8.60 -0.26
N SER A 178 -7.49 -7.62 0.08
CA SER A 178 -8.78 -7.41 -0.59
C SER A 178 -8.61 -7.11 -2.08
N PHE A 179 -7.60 -6.30 -2.44
CA PHE A 179 -7.28 -6.00 -3.83
C PHE A 179 -6.81 -7.25 -4.59
N ILE A 180 -5.94 -8.07 -3.98
CA ILE A 180 -5.51 -9.35 -4.58
C ILE A 180 -6.73 -10.26 -4.80
N MET A 181 -7.60 -10.43 -3.79
CA MET A 181 -8.80 -11.27 -3.92
C MET A 181 -9.70 -10.81 -5.07
N GLN A 182 -9.91 -9.49 -5.20
CA GLN A 182 -10.70 -8.91 -6.28
C GLN A 182 -10.08 -9.19 -7.66
N VAL A 183 -8.76 -9.04 -7.80
CA VAL A 183 -8.05 -9.31 -9.06
C VAL A 183 -8.11 -10.79 -9.43
N LEU A 184 -7.96 -11.68 -8.44
CA LEU A 184 -8.08 -13.12 -8.63
C LEU A 184 -9.49 -13.49 -9.14
N ASP A 185 -10.56 -12.98 -8.52
CA ASP A 185 -11.95 -13.29 -8.88
C ASP A 185 -12.35 -12.72 -10.25
N SER A 186 -11.99 -11.46 -10.53
CA SER A 186 -12.50 -10.73 -11.71
C SER A 186 -11.72 -10.94 -13.01
N HIS A 187 -10.44 -11.33 -12.93
CA HIS A 187 -9.58 -11.38 -14.11
C HIS A 187 -8.76 -12.65 -14.22
N LEU A 188 -8.17 -13.14 -13.13
CA LEU A 188 -7.29 -14.31 -13.20
C LEU A 188 -8.08 -15.61 -13.24
N LEU A 189 -9.23 -15.69 -12.57
CA LEU A 189 -10.06 -16.89 -12.52
C LEU A 189 -10.58 -17.30 -13.91
N GLU A 190 -10.95 -16.34 -14.75
CA GLU A 190 -11.37 -16.62 -16.13
C GLU A 190 -10.22 -17.09 -17.03
N LYS A 191 -8.99 -16.68 -16.72
CA LYS A 191 -7.79 -16.99 -17.52
C LYS A 191 -7.15 -18.32 -17.11
N ASP A 192 -6.91 -18.51 -15.83
CA ASP A 192 -6.24 -19.67 -15.26
C ASP A 192 -6.74 -19.99 -13.83
N PRO A 193 -7.77 -20.82 -13.70
CA PRO A 193 -8.31 -21.23 -12.41
C PRO A 193 -7.32 -22.01 -11.54
N ASN A 194 -6.40 -22.77 -12.16
CA ASN A 194 -5.41 -23.57 -11.44
C ASN A 194 -4.41 -22.66 -10.75
N LEU A 195 -3.94 -21.65 -11.46
CA LEU A 195 -3.02 -20.66 -10.89
C LEU A 195 -3.66 -19.88 -9.73
N VAL A 196 -4.95 -19.52 -9.83
CA VAL A 196 -5.69 -18.91 -8.72
C VAL A 196 -5.69 -19.83 -7.49
N TYR A 197 -6.02 -21.12 -7.67
CA TYR A 197 -5.97 -22.08 -6.58
C TYR A 197 -4.57 -22.19 -5.96
N GLN A 198 -3.52 -22.28 -6.79
CA GLN A 198 -2.13 -22.36 -6.32
C GLN A 198 -1.70 -21.11 -5.53
N HIS A 199 -2.07 -19.90 -6.00
CA HIS A 199 -1.80 -18.66 -5.27
C HIS A 199 -2.51 -18.64 -3.93
N LEU A 200 -3.80 -18.99 -3.87
CA LEU A 200 -4.55 -19.05 -2.62
C LEU A 200 -4.00 -20.13 -1.67
N ASN A 201 -3.50 -21.25 -2.20
CA ASN A 201 -2.90 -22.30 -1.38
C ASN A 201 -1.59 -21.84 -0.70
N HIS A 202 -0.83 -20.96 -1.34
CA HIS A 202 0.40 -20.43 -0.74
C HIS A 202 0.15 -19.15 0.07
N LEU A 203 -0.76 -18.28 -0.35
CA LEU A 203 -0.97 -16.97 0.28
C LEU A 203 -1.32 -17.07 1.77
N HIS A 204 -2.03 -18.12 2.21
CA HIS A 204 -2.35 -18.32 3.62
C HIS A 204 -1.12 -18.61 4.50
N THR A 205 0.02 -18.98 3.91
CA THR A 205 1.27 -19.27 4.63
C THR A 205 2.09 -18.02 4.93
N THR A 206 1.68 -16.86 4.39
CA THR A 206 2.36 -15.59 4.58
C THR A 206 2.37 -15.19 6.06
N ASP A 207 3.52 -14.71 6.54
CA ASP A 207 3.61 -14.10 7.86
C ASP A 207 2.60 -12.96 7.99
N ARG A 208 1.92 -12.87 9.14
CA ARG A 208 0.86 -11.87 9.42
C ARG A 208 -0.46 -12.09 8.67
N PHE A 209 -0.60 -13.12 7.84
CA PHE A 209 -1.85 -13.43 7.15
C PHE A 209 -3.05 -13.54 8.10
N SER A 210 -2.91 -14.29 9.20
CA SER A 210 -3.97 -14.40 10.21
C SER A 210 -4.32 -13.04 10.85
N THR A 211 -3.33 -12.19 11.11
CA THR A 211 -3.57 -10.83 11.65
C THR A 211 -4.33 -9.97 10.66
N VAL A 212 -3.99 -10.06 9.37
CA VAL A 212 -4.67 -9.32 8.31
C VAL A 212 -6.12 -9.79 8.16
N LEU A 213 -6.38 -11.10 8.17
CA LEU A 213 -7.76 -11.63 8.14
C LEU A 213 -8.62 -11.15 9.31
N MET A 214 -8.04 -10.98 10.51
CA MET A 214 -8.76 -10.45 11.67
C MET A 214 -9.16 -8.97 11.50
N MET A 215 -8.47 -8.23 10.64
CA MET A 215 -8.75 -6.82 10.36
C MET A 215 -9.70 -6.62 9.18
N LEU A 216 -10.04 -7.68 8.44
CA LEU A 216 -10.92 -7.60 7.28
C LEU A 216 -12.35 -7.24 7.67
N GLU A 217 -12.94 -6.31 6.91
CA GLU A 217 -14.32 -5.91 7.06
C GLU A 217 -15.29 -6.99 6.56
N LYS A 218 -16.58 -6.85 6.91
CA LYS A 218 -17.61 -7.79 6.48
C LYS A 218 -17.71 -7.88 4.95
N ASP A 219 -17.48 -6.76 4.27
CA ASP A 219 -17.60 -6.67 2.82
C ASP A 219 -16.46 -7.41 2.13
N ASP A 220 -15.23 -7.23 2.63
CA ASP A 220 -14.05 -7.96 2.16
C ASP A 220 -14.19 -9.48 2.35
N ARG A 221 -14.70 -9.89 3.52
CA ARG A 221 -14.98 -11.31 3.81
C ARG A 221 -16.02 -11.89 2.85
N ARG A 222 -17.06 -11.12 2.50
CA ARG A 222 -18.06 -11.54 1.49
C ARG A 222 -17.45 -11.73 0.11
N HIS A 223 -16.59 -10.81 -0.34
CA HIS A 223 -15.88 -10.96 -1.62
C HIS A 223 -14.99 -12.21 -1.64
N MET A 224 -14.28 -12.46 -0.53
CA MET A 224 -13.44 -13.65 -0.38
C MET A 224 -14.25 -14.95 -0.43
N THR A 225 -15.41 -15.01 0.25
CA THR A 225 -16.32 -16.16 0.16
C THR A 225 -16.81 -16.37 -1.27
N HIS A 226 -17.20 -15.30 -1.96
CA HIS A 226 -17.67 -15.36 -3.35
C HIS A 226 -16.61 -15.90 -4.30
N LEU A 227 -15.34 -15.49 -4.14
CA LEU A 227 -14.21 -16.04 -4.90
C LEU A 227 -14.09 -17.56 -4.72
N PHE A 228 -14.22 -18.07 -3.48
CA PHE A 228 -14.16 -19.51 -3.23
C PHE A 228 -15.37 -20.26 -3.80
N GLU A 229 -16.57 -19.67 -3.76
CA GLU A 229 -17.76 -20.23 -4.40
C GLU A 229 -17.57 -20.33 -5.91
N HIS A 230 -17.09 -19.27 -6.56
CA HIS A 230 -16.75 -19.25 -7.97
C HIS A 230 -15.68 -20.28 -8.33
N LEU A 231 -14.57 -20.32 -7.58
CA LEU A 231 -13.50 -21.29 -7.80
C LEU A 231 -14.00 -22.74 -7.65
N SER A 232 -14.92 -22.99 -6.72
CA SER A 232 -15.53 -24.32 -6.53
C SER A 232 -16.47 -24.73 -7.67
N ALA A 233 -17.02 -23.77 -8.41
CA ALA A 233 -17.90 -24.01 -9.55
C ALA A 233 -17.13 -24.34 -10.83
N VAL A 234 -15.84 -23.96 -10.91
CA VAL A 234 -14.98 -24.22 -12.06
C VAL A 234 -14.52 -25.67 -12.08
N GLU A 235 -14.58 -26.31 -13.25
CA GLU A 235 -14.02 -27.64 -13.46
C GLU A 235 -12.50 -27.55 -13.66
N SER A 236 -11.74 -28.19 -12.78
CA SER A 236 -10.27 -28.23 -12.80
C SER A 236 -9.75 -29.66 -12.68
N THR A 237 -8.58 -29.91 -13.24
CA THR A 237 -7.82 -31.16 -13.11
C THR A 237 -6.85 -31.15 -11.92
N GLU A 238 -6.54 -29.99 -11.34
CA GLU A 238 -5.54 -29.83 -10.27
C GLU A 238 -6.14 -29.80 -8.87
N PHE A 239 -7.40 -29.42 -8.72
CA PHE A 239 -8.07 -29.33 -7.43
C PHE A 239 -9.51 -29.81 -7.48
N THR A 240 -10.01 -30.33 -6.36
CA THR A 240 -11.40 -30.73 -6.21
C THR A 240 -12.20 -29.69 -5.43
N LYS A 241 -13.53 -29.77 -5.51
CA LYS A 241 -14.44 -28.95 -4.67
C LYS A 241 -14.14 -29.08 -3.18
N ASN A 242 -13.72 -30.26 -2.73
CA ASN A 242 -13.36 -30.51 -1.34
C ASN A 242 -12.06 -29.79 -0.95
N ASP A 243 -11.09 -29.72 -1.88
CA ASP A 243 -9.83 -29.01 -1.65
C ASP A 243 -10.05 -27.50 -1.57
N VAL A 244 -10.92 -26.96 -2.43
CA VAL A 244 -11.34 -25.55 -2.38
C VAL A 244 -12.04 -25.24 -1.06
N GLN A 245 -12.93 -26.13 -0.59
CA GLN A 245 -13.60 -25.95 0.70
C GLN A 245 -12.62 -25.99 1.89
N ASN A 246 -11.67 -26.93 1.88
CA ASN A 246 -10.63 -27.01 2.91
C ASN A 246 -9.75 -25.76 2.92
N LEU A 247 -9.46 -25.20 1.73
CA LEU A 247 -8.72 -23.96 1.59
C LEU A 247 -9.54 -22.78 2.10
N ALA A 248 -10.82 -22.66 1.72
CA ALA A 248 -11.71 -21.60 2.17
C ALA A 248 -11.81 -21.52 3.71
N ASN A 249 -11.81 -22.66 4.40
CA ASN A 249 -11.82 -22.71 5.87
C ASN A 249 -10.57 -22.09 6.53
N LYS A 250 -9.47 -21.89 5.79
CA LYS A 250 -8.28 -21.18 6.28
C LYS A 250 -8.42 -19.65 6.16
N TYR A 251 -9.39 -19.19 5.38
CA TYR A 251 -9.60 -17.79 5.03
C TYR A 251 -10.82 -17.18 5.74
N ILE A 252 -11.84 -17.99 6.03
CA ILE A 252 -13.16 -17.56 6.55
C ILE A 252 -13.28 -17.79 8.06
#